data_AF-A0A3B8R6Y3-F1
#
_entry.id   AF-A0A3B8R6Y3-F1
#
_cell.length_a   1.000
_cell.length_b   1.000
_cell.length_c   1.000
_cell.angle_alpha   90.00
_cell.angle_beta   90.00
_cell.angle_gamma   90.00
#
_symmetry.space_group_name_H-M   'P 1'
#
loop_
_entity.id
_entity.type
_entity.pdbx_description
1 polymer ?
#
loop_
_entity_poly.entity_id
_entity_poly.type
_entity_poly.pdbx_seq_one_letter_code
_entity_poly.pdbx_strand_id
1 'polypeptide(L)'
;IRLILEPVGRNTAPAISLAALAAQEVDPEATLLVLPSDHVITKLAALHSGIRAATELATGGHLVTFGIEAAAPETGYGYIERAEAIQSGYHVARFVEKPDLEQAQKYVDSGQYYWNSGMFVFQSQQFLTALKMHAPLIAQFTEAAWQDRRVDQSFIRPNPKAFEDCPGESVDYAVMEVAKGVAVVPLSAGWSDIGSWQSLWTVRDKDSDLNVSKGDVIFENTSNSLVFAENRLVTVVGLEEVVVVETADAVLVAAASQSQQVKVLVDRLQDSGRAEHLLHRR
;
A
#
# COMPACT_ATOMS: atom_id res chain seq x y z
N ILE A 1 -5.28 -2.94 -20.84
CA ILE A 1 -4.45 -3.25 -19.65
C ILE A 1 -3.34 -4.18 -20.13
N ARG A 2 -2.08 -3.90 -19.78
CA ARG A 2 -0.95 -4.82 -19.99
C ARG A 2 -0.64 -5.48 -18.65
N LEU A 3 -0.37 -6.78 -18.64
CA LEU A 3 -0.10 -7.52 -17.41
C LEU A 3 1.36 -7.94 -17.40
N ILE A 4 2.15 -7.40 -16.48
CA ILE A 4 3.53 -7.83 -16.25
C ILE A 4 3.49 -8.89 -15.15
N LEU A 5 3.91 -10.11 -15.47
CA LEU A 5 3.85 -11.25 -14.55
C LEU A 5 5.24 -11.50 -13.97
N GLU A 6 5.46 -11.04 -12.74
CA GLU A 6 6.70 -11.31 -12.01
C GLU A 6 6.81 -12.82 -11.71
N PRO A 7 7.97 -13.44 -11.96
CA PRO A 7 8.20 -14.87 -11.69
C PRO A 7 8.29 -15.18 -10.18
N VAL A 8 8.70 -14.20 -9.38
CA VAL A 8 8.85 -14.28 -7.92
C VAL A 8 8.62 -12.89 -7.32
N GLY A 9 8.06 -12.80 -6.11
CA GLY A 9 7.88 -11.52 -5.43
C GLY A 9 9.22 -10.90 -5.00
N ARG A 10 9.49 -9.66 -5.44
CA ARG A 10 10.69 -8.89 -5.06
C ARG A 10 10.39 -7.52 -4.46
N ASN A 11 9.18 -7.33 -3.90
CA ASN A 11 8.71 -6.07 -3.32
C ASN A 11 8.57 -4.95 -4.38
N THR A 12 8.34 -3.70 -3.97
CA THR A 12 7.81 -2.66 -4.87
C THR A 12 8.84 -2.01 -5.80
N ALA A 13 10.13 -1.90 -5.43
CA ALA A 13 11.10 -1.24 -6.30
C ALA A 13 11.32 -1.98 -7.63
N PRO A 14 11.50 -3.32 -7.65
CA PRO A 14 11.63 -4.07 -8.90
C PRO A 14 10.36 -4.04 -9.76
N ALA A 15 9.19 -4.13 -9.15
CA ALA A 15 7.90 -4.06 -9.84
C ALA A 15 7.71 -2.71 -10.56
N ILE A 16 7.99 -1.60 -9.86
CA ILE A 16 7.92 -0.25 -10.41
C ILE A 16 8.98 -0.05 -11.50
N SER A 17 10.17 -0.62 -11.35
CA SER A 17 11.21 -0.59 -12.41
C SER A 17 10.72 -1.22 -13.71
N LEU A 18 10.12 -2.42 -13.65
CA LEU A 18 9.54 -3.06 -14.83
C LEU A 18 8.43 -2.20 -15.45
N ALA A 19 7.56 -1.60 -14.63
CA ALA A 19 6.51 -0.70 -15.11
C ALA A 19 7.08 0.57 -15.78
N ALA A 20 8.17 1.13 -15.23
CA ALA A 20 8.84 2.29 -15.80
C ALA A 20 9.50 1.98 -17.15
N LEU A 21 10.18 0.84 -17.26
CA LEU A 21 10.74 0.35 -18.52
C LEU A 21 9.64 0.12 -19.57
N ALA A 22 8.50 -0.46 -19.15
CA ALA A 22 7.34 -0.64 -20.02
C ALA A 22 6.74 0.68 -20.52
N ALA A 23 6.70 1.69 -19.66
CA ALA A 23 6.18 3.01 -20.00
C ALA A 23 7.10 3.75 -20.97
N GLN A 24 8.43 3.68 -20.77
CA GLN A 24 9.41 4.31 -21.67
C GLN A 24 9.36 3.78 -23.11
N GLU A 25 9.01 2.51 -23.31
CA GLU A 25 8.80 1.95 -24.65
C GLU A 25 7.56 2.53 -25.36
N VAL A 26 6.60 3.08 -24.61
CA VAL A 26 5.40 3.73 -25.16
C VAL A 26 5.64 5.22 -25.34
N ASP A 27 6.20 5.88 -24.33
CA ASP A 27 6.54 7.28 -24.30
C ASP A 27 7.79 7.49 -23.43
N PRO A 28 8.92 7.92 -24.02
CA PRO A 28 10.16 8.19 -23.27
C PRO A 28 9.98 9.20 -22.11
N GLU A 29 9.00 10.10 -22.23
CA GLU A 29 8.68 11.14 -21.24
C GLU A 29 7.50 10.74 -20.33
N ALA A 30 7.09 9.46 -20.34
CA ALA A 30 5.93 8.97 -19.61
C ALA A 30 6.00 9.35 -18.12
N THR A 31 4.89 9.90 -17.61
CA THR A 31 4.66 10.08 -16.17
C THR A 31 3.91 8.87 -15.63
N LEU A 32 4.42 8.31 -14.53
CA LEU A 32 3.88 7.15 -13.86
C LEU A 32 3.06 7.59 -12.66
N LEU A 33 1.83 7.06 -12.54
CA LEU A 33 1.06 7.06 -11.30
C LEU A 33 1.11 5.64 -10.74
N VAL A 34 1.75 5.49 -9.58
CA VAL A 34 1.91 4.21 -8.89
C VAL A 34 0.90 4.14 -7.74
N LEU A 35 0.04 3.13 -7.76
CA LEU A 35 -1.03 2.93 -6.78
C LEU A 35 -0.98 1.50 -6.23
N PRO A 36 -0.99 1.31 -4.91
CA PRO A 36 -1.30 0.02 -4.30
C PRO A 36 -2.73 -0.39 -4.65
N SER A 37 -2.92 -1.67 -4.97
CA SER A 37 -4.21 -2.21 -5.43
C SER A 37 -5.21 -2.49 -4.31
N ASP A 38 -4.75 -2.42 -3.06
CA ASP A 38 -5.40 -2.85 -1.83
C ASP A 38 -5.79 -1.70 -0.90
N HIS A 39 -5.74 -0.45 -1.38
CA HIS A 39 -6.17 0.72 -0.61
C HIS A 39 -7.63 1.10 -0.89
N VAL A 40 -8.34 1.64 0.12
CA VAL A 40 -9.62 2.34 -0.07
C VAL A 40 -9.39 3.83 -0.17
N ILE A 41 -10.04 4.46 -1.15
CA ILE A 41 -10.14 5.92 -1.28
C ILE A 41 -11.60 6.29 -1.50
N THR A 42 -12.19 7.04 -0.57
CA THR A 42 -13.63 7.35 -0.60
C THR A 42 -13.96 8.68 -1.28
N LYS A 43 -13.00 9.62 -1.38
CA LYS A 43 -13.21 10.96 -1.97
C LYS A 43 -12.45 11.11 -3.29
N LEU A 44 -13.00 10.56 -4.37
CA LEU A 44 -12.36 10.53 -5.70
C LEU A 44 -12.03 11.91 -6.28
N ALA A 45 -12.86 12.93 -6.03
CA ALA A 45 -12.57 14.29 -6.49
C ALA A 45 -11.29 14.87 -5.87
N ALA A 46 -11.06 14.58 -4.58
CA ALA A 46 -9.84 14.98 -3.88
C ALA A 46 -8.63 14.19 -4.41
N LEU A 47 -8.78 12.89 -4.66
CA LEU A 47 -7.74 12.08 -5.31
C LEU A 47 -7.33 12.65 -6.67
N HIS A 48 -8.29 12.92 -7.56
CA HIS A 48 -7.99 13.48 -8.87
C HIS A 48 -7.31 14.85 -8.79
N SER A 49 -7.68 15.68 -7.80
CA SER A 49 -6.99 16.96 -7.57
C SER A 49 -5.56 16.75 -7.09
N GLY A 50 -5.34 15.82 -6.17
CA GLY A 50 -4.00 15.44 -5.72
C GLY A 50 -3.15 14.91 -6.87
N ILE A 51 -3.67 14.02 -7.71
CA ILE A 51 -2.94 13.45 -8.85
C ILE A 51 -2.50 14.57 -9.82
N ARG A 52 -3.35 15.56 -10.10
CA ARG A 52 -2.96 16.71 -10.94
C ARG A 52 -1.81 17.51 -10.32
N ALA A 53 -1.92 17.86 -9.05
CA ALA A 53 -0.87 18.54 -8.30
C ALA A 53 0.46 17.76 -8.29
N ALA A 54 0.39 16.44 -8.07
CA ALA A 54 1.55 15.57 -8.08
C ALA A 54 2.16 15.42 -9.47
N THR A 55 1.33 15.41 -10.52
CA THR A 55 1.79 15.38 -11.92
C THR A 55 2.54 16.65 -12.27
N GLU A 56 2.05 17.84 -11.87
CA GLU A 56 2.74 19.11 -12.10
C GLU A 56 4.14 19.11 -11.47
N LEU A 57 4.25 18.70 -10.20
CA LEU A 57 5.54 18.56 -9.52
C LEU A 57 6.45 17.51 -10.19
N ALA A 58 5.91 16.37 -10.59
CA ALA A 58 6.65 15.31 -11.27
C ALA A 58 7.23 15.78 -12.62
N THR A 59 6.45 16.53 -13.41
CA THR A 59 6.93 17.16 -14.65
C THR A 59 7.97 18.25 -14.40
N GLY A 60 8.02 18.81 -13.18
CA GLY A 60 9.08 19.68 -12.70
C GLY A 60 10.36 18.95 -12.26
N GLY A 61 10.42 17.62 -12.38
CA GLY A 61 11.60 16.80 -12.05
C GLY A 61 11.59 16.21 -10.64
N HIS A 62 10.48 16.28 -9.91
CA HIS A 62 10.37 15.72 -8.56
C HIS A 62 9.94 14.24 -8.57
N LEU A 63 10.42 13.50 -7.57
CA LEU A 63 9.83 12.21 -7.18
C LEU A 63 8.74 12.51 -6.15
N VAL A 64 7.47 12.28 -6.49
CA VAL A 64 6.36 12.76 -5.67
C VAL A 64 5.71 11.59 -4.92
N THR A 65 5.43 11.78 -3.64
CA THR A 65 4.57 10.90 -2.82
C THR A 65 3.33 11.68 -2.35
N PHE A 66 2.29 10.95 -1.92
CA PHE A 66 1.11 11.56 -1.29
C PHE A 66 1.17 11.36 0.22
N GLY A 67 1.02 12.48 0.95
CA GLY A 67 1.00 12.50 2.41
C GLY A 67 -0.43 12.57 2.93
N ILE A 68 -0.84 11.60 3.75
CA ILE A 68 -2.12 11.65 4.47
C ILE A 68 -1.90 12.39 5.79
N GLU A 69 -2.83 13.25 6.18
CA GLU A 69 -2.75 13.95 7.46
C GLU A 69 -2.68 12.94 8.61
N ALA A 70 -1.63 13.03 9.43
CA ALA A 70 -1.44 12.16 10.57
C ALA A 70 -2.39 12.57 11.70
N ALA A 71 -3.61 12.02 11.69
CA ALA A 71 -4.65 12.34 12.66
C ALA A 71 -4.49 11.61 14.01
N ALA A 72 -3.62 10.59 14.06
CA ALA A 72 -3.36 9.76 15.23
C ALA A 72 -1.89 9.28 15.26
N PRO A 73 -1.34 8.89 16.43
CA PRO A 73 0.04 8.44 16.56
C PRO A 73 0.20 6.97 16.13
N GLU A 74 -0.05 6.67 14.86
CA GLU A 74 0.00 5.32 14.31
C GLU A 74 1.42 4.77 14.15
N THR A 75 1.80 3.77 14.94
CA THR A 75 3.14 3.17 14.90
C THR A 75 3.34 2.19 13.73
N GLY A 76 2.25 1.82 13.06
CA GLY A 76 2.28 0.90 11.91
C GLY A 76 2.63 1.56 10.58
N TYR A 77 2.61 2.89 10.50
CA TYR A 77 2.80 3.65 9.27
C TYR A 77 4.19 4.27 9.15
N GLY A 78 4.62 4.46 7.90
CA GLY A 78 5.71 5.37 7.58
C GLY A 78 5.23 6.82 7.68
N TYR A 79 6.11 7.70 8.14
CA TYR A 79 5.89 9.14 8.27
C TYR A 79 6.80 9.92 7.32
N ILE A 80 6.32 11.05 6.85
CA ILE A 80 7.01 11.97 5.95
C ILE A 80 7.06 13.32 6.66
N GLU A 81 8.25 13.80 6.99
CA GLU A 81 8.44 15.16 7.48
C GLU A 81 8.49 16.14 6.30
N ARG A 82 7.62 17.13 6.31
CA ARG A 82 7.63 18.19 5.30
C ARG A 82 8.71 19.23 5.62
N ALA A 83 9.31 19.78 4.57
CA ALA A 83 10.23 20.91 4.62
C ALA A 83 9.56 22.15 4.01
N GLU A 84 10.31 22.93 3.23
CA GLU A 84 9.82 24.13 2.59
C GLU A 84 8.70 23.84 1.57
N ALA A 85 7.75 24.76 1.46
CA ALA A 85 6.66 24.66 0.49
C ALA A 85 7.20 24.76 -0.95
N ILE A 86 6.63 23.96 -1.84
CA ILE A 86 6.89 23.98 -3.29
C ILE A 86 5.58 23.80 -4.06
N GLN A 87 5.16 24.85 -4.76
CA GLN A 87 3.91 24.87 -5.54
C GLN A 87 2.72 24.32 -4.74
N SER A 88 2.17 23.17 -5.14
CA SER A 88 1.02 22.48 -4.53
C SER A 88 1.39 21.47 -3.44
N GLY A 89 2.64 21.46 -2.98
CA GLY A 89 3.14 20.51 -1.98
C GLY A 89 4.31 21.07 -1.17
N TYR A 90 5.11 20.16 -0.63
CA TYR A 90 6.29 20.47 0.17
C TYR A 90 7.47 19.60 -0.28
N HIS A 91 8.68 20.10 -0.10
CA HIS A 91 9.85 19.23 -0.11
C HIS A 91 9.76 18.23 1.06
N VAL A 92 10.34 17.04 0.87
CA VAL A 92 10.47 16.07 1.96
C VAL A 92 11.80 16.30 2.68
N ALA A 93 11.74 16.55 3.99
CA ALA A 93 12.93 16.64 4.83
C ALA A 93 13.52 15.25 5.10
N ARG A 94 12.65 14.30 5.46
CA ARG A 94 13.01 12.89 5.69
C ARG A 94 11.78 12.00 5.71
N PHE A 95 12.04 10.71 5.57
CA PHE A 95 11.11 9.63 5.87
C PHE A 95 11.46 9.01 7.21
N VAL A 96 10.45 8.49 7.90
CA VAL A 96 10.59 7.76 9.17
C VAL A 96 9.69 6.54 9.12
N GLU A 97 10.25 5.33 9.11
CA GLU A 97 9.45 4.11 9.14
C GLU A 97 9.09 3.72 10.58
N LYS A 98 7.78 3.49 10.82
CA LYS A 98 7.24 2.82 12.01
C LYS A 98 7.86 3.30 13.33
N PRO A 99 7.68 4.59 13.67
CA PRO A 99 8.16 5.13 14.94
C PRO A 99 7.51 4.43 16.13
N ASP A 100 8.15 4.52 17.30
CA ASP A 100 7.47 4.21 18.55
C ASP A 100 6.34 5.22 18.84
N LEU A 101 5.46 4.86 19.78
CA LEU A 101 4.27 5.67 20.11
C LEU A 101 4.62 7.08 20.58
N GLU A 102 5.72 7.25 21.31
CA GLU A 102 6.14 8.57 21.83
C GLU A 102 6.54 9.49 20.68
N GLN A 103 7.30 8.97 19.72
CA GLN A 103 7.72 9.71 18.54
C GLN A 103 6.54 9.97 17.59
N ALA A 104 5.66 8.99 17.38
CA ALA A 104 4.45 9.17 16.60
C ALA A 104 3.57 10.28 17.16
N GLN A 105 3.43 10.37 18.49
CA GLN A 105 2.69 11.47 19.14
C GLN A 105 3.33 12.83 18.87
N LYS A 106 4.66 12.94 18.99
CA LYS A 106 5.37 14.20 18.67
C LYS A 106 5.18 14.61 17.21
N TYR A 107 5.12 13.65 16.28
CA TYR A 107 4.90 13.92 14.87
C TYR A 107 3.52 14.52 14.62
N VAL A 108 2.48 13.93 15.20
CA VAL A 108 1.10 14.43 15.15
C VAL A 108 1.02 15.84 15.76
N ASP A 109 1.55 16.01 16.98
CA ASP A 109 1.50 17.28 17.71
C ASP A 109 2.21 18.42 16.96
N SER A 110 3.26 18.11 16.20
CA SER A 110 4.00 19.10 15.41
C SER A 110 3.20 19.65 14.22
N GLY A 111 2.24 18.89 13.67
CA GLY A 111 1.55 19.21 12.42
C GLY A 111 2.47 19.32 11.20
N GLN A 112 3.69 18.79 11.26
CA GLN A 112 4.68 18.82 10.18
C GLN A 112 4.85 17.47 9.47
N TYR A 113 4.18 16.44 9.95
CA TYR A 113 4.32 15.10 9.41
C TYR A 113 3.03 14.64 8.73
N TYR A 114 3.20 13.84 7.69
CA TYR A 114 2.16 13.11 7.00
C TYR A 114 2.43 11.61 7.11
N TRP A 115 1.39 10.77 7.08
CA TRP A 115 1.57 9.35 6.80
C TRP A 115 1.92 9.13 5.33
N ASN A 116 2.85 8.22 5.07
CA ASN A 116 3.20 7.77 3.73
C ASN A 116 2.09 6.88 3.18
N SER A 117 1.43 7.33 2.11
CA SER A 117 0.32 6.58 1.51
C SER A 117 0.73 5.42 0.61
N GLY A 118 2.03 5.25 0.32
CA GLY A 118 2.53 4.26 -0.64
C GLY A 118 2.15 4.53 -2.10
N MET A 119 1.56 5.70 -2.38
CA MET A 119 1.25 6.16 -3.74
C MET A 119 2.34 7.13 -4.22
N PHE A 120 2.70 7.04 -5.51
CA PHE A 120 3.78 7.84 -6.08
C PHE A 120 3.44 8.41 -7.46
N VAL A 121 4.04 9.54 -7.79
CA VAL A 121 4.05 10.10 -9.15
C VAL A 121 5.45 10.56 -9.53
N PHE A 122 5.94 10.13 -10.69
CA PHE A 122 7.23 10.56 -11.22
C PHE A 122 7.33 10.32 -12.72
N GLN A 123 8.20 11.08 -13.39
CA GLN A 123 8.62 10.73 -14.75
C GLN A 123 9.43 9.42 -14.72
N SER A 124 9.15 8.53 -15.66
CA SER A 124 9.80 7.21 -15.77
C SER A 124 11.32 7.32 -15.85
N GLN A 125 11.84 8.27 -16.64
CA GLN A 125 13.28 8.54 -16.76
C GLN A 125 13.89 9.02 -15.44
N GLN A 126 13.22 9.91 -14.72
CA GLN A 126 13.71 10.43 -13.45
C GLN A 126 13.79 9.32 -12.40
N PHE A 127 12.76 8.47 -12.33
CA PHE A 127 12.74 7.31 -11.45
C PHE A 127 13.85 6.31 -11.77
N LEU A 128 14.00 5.91 -13.04
CA LEU A 128 15.05 4.96 -13.43
C LEU A 128 16.46 5.53 -13.20
N THR A 129 16.64 6.85 -13.33
CA THR A 129 17.90 7.51 -13.01
C THR A 129 18.19 7.45 -11.51
N ALA A 130 17.21 7.75 -10.66
CA ALA A 130 17.33 7.64 -9.22
C ALA A 130 17.59 6.18 -8.78
N LEU A 131 16.88 5.21 -9.37
CA LEU A 131 17.07 3.79 -9.11
C LEU A 131 18.48 3.34 -9.49
N LYS A 132 19.01 3.75 -10.65
CA LYS A 132 20.40 3.45 -11.05
C LYS A 132 21.43 4.04 -10.09
N MET A 133 21.14 5.19 -9.46
CA MET A 133 22.04 5.84 -8.51
C MET A 133 22.01 5.15 -7.13
N HIS A 134 20.82 4.79 -6.64
CA HIS A 134 20.62 4.38 -5.25
C HIS A 134 20.49 2.86 -5.08
N ALA A 135 19.96 2.15 -6.08
CA ALA A 135 19.81 0.71 -6.10
C ALA A 135 20.28 0.11 -7.46
N PRO A 136 21.58 0.27 -7.81
CA PRO A 136 22.10 -0.08 -9.13
C PRO A 136 21.89 -1.56 -9.51
N LEU A 137 21.93 -2.47 -8.54
CA LEU A 137 21.68 -3.89 -8.79
C LEU A 137 20.23 -4.14 -9.21
N ILE A 138 19.25 -3.51 -8.54
CA ILE A 138 17.84 -3.61 -8.92
C ILE A 138 17.66 -3.09 -10.35
N ALA A 139 18.22 -1.92 -10.65
CA ALA A 139 18.16 -1.37 -12.01
C ALA A 139 18.76 -2.32 -13.05
N GLN A 140 19.95 -2.88 -12.78
CA GLN A 140 20.65 -3.80 -13.69
C GLN A 140 19.84 -5.07 -13.95
N PHE A 141 19.37 -5.74 -12.90
CA PHE A 141 18.64 -7.01 -13.05
C PHE A 141 17.26 -6.81 -13.68
N THR A 142 16.54 -5.75 -13.33
CA THR A 142 15.25 -5.44 -13.95
C THR A 142 15.40 -5.03 -15.41
N GLU A 143 16.45 -4.28 -15.78
CA GLU A 143 16.77 -3.95 -17.18
C GLU A 143 17.12 -5.21 -17.99
N ALA A 144 17.97 -6.09 -17.45
CA ALA A 144 18.30 -7.37 -18.09
C ALA A 144 17.06 -8.27 -18.23
N ALA A 145 16.23 -8.37 -17.19
CA ALA A 145 15.01 -9.14 -17.22
C ALA A 145 13.99 -8.59 -18.21
N TRP A 146 13.92 -7.27 -18.36
CA TRP A 146 13.06 -6.61 -19.32
C TRP A 146 13.55 -6.80 -20.77
N GLN A 147 14.85 -6.71 -21.02
CA GLN A 147 15.41 -6.88 -22.36
C GLN A 147 15.17 -8.29 -22.93
N ASP A 148 15.32 -9.33 -22.11
CA ASP A 148 15.07 -10.73 -22.50
C ASP A 148 13.68 -11.24 -22.05
N ARG A 149 12.68 -10.35 -22.06
CA ARG A 149 11.30 -10.69 -21.70
C ARG A 149 10.59 -11.44 -22.82
N ARG A 150 9.58 -12.22 -22.45
CA ARG A 150 8.62 -12.84 -23.38
C ARG A 150 7.31 -12.08 -23.36
N VAL A 151 6.65 -12.02 -24.52
CA VAL A 151 5.31 -11.43 -24.65
C VAL A 151 4.37 -12.49 -25.21
N ASP A 152 3.36 -12.86 -24.43
CA ASP A 152 2.30 -13.80 -24.80
C ASP A 152 0.93 -13.11 -24.72
N GLN A 153 0.42 -12.70 -25.89
CA GLN A 153 -0.83 -11.94 -26.02
C GLN A 153 -0.80 -10.62 -25.21
N SER A 154 -1.48 -10.57 -24.06
CA SER A 154 -1.56 -9.40 -23.17
C SER A 154 -0.62 -9.48 -21.97
N PHE A 155 0.11 -10.59 -21.84
CA PHE A 155 1.04 -10.82 -20.75
C PHE A 155 2.47 -10.52 -21.21
N ILE A 156 3.21 -9.88 -20.31
CA ILE A 156 4.64 -9.63 -20.43
C ILE A 156 5.30 -10.36 -19.28
N ARG A 157 6.28 -11.19 -19.59
CA ARG A 157 6.98 -12.03 -18.63
C ARG A 157 8.46 -11.66 -18.67
N PRO A 158 8.98 -10.95 -17.66
CA PRO A 158 10.43 -10.70 -17.55
C PRO A 158 11.20 -12.02 -17.59
N ASN A 159 12.47 -11.98 -18.04
CA ASN A 159 13.32 -13.17 -17.98
C ASN A 159 13.37 -13.69 -16.54
N PRO A 160 12.99 -14.96 -16.29
CA PRO A 160 12.85 -15.47 -14.94
C PRO A 160 14.17 -15.51 -14.19
N LYS A 161 15.24 -15.97 -14.85
CA LYS A 161 16.57 -16.10 -14.23
C LYS A 161 17.13 -14.73 -13.82
N ALA A 162 17.07 -13.75 -14.72
CA ALA A 162 17.56 -12.40 -14.41
C ALA A 162 16.75 -11.74 -13.28
N PHE A 163 15.43 -11.94 -13.25
CA PHE A 163 14.58 -11.35 -12.21
C PHE A 163 14.68 -12.08 -10.86
N GLU A 164 14.86 -13.40 -10.88
CA GLU A 164 15.12 -14.19 -9.68
C GLU A 164 16.43 -13.79 -9.01
N ASP A 165 17.43 -13.34 -9.75
CA ASP A 165 18.69 -12.83 -9.15
C ASP A 165 18.59 -11.37 -8.66
N CYS A 166 17.47 -10.67 -8.93
CA CYS A 166 17.25 -9.30 -8.48
C CYS A 166 17.09 -9.23 -6.95
N PRO A 167 17.79 -8.30 -6.26
CA PRO A 167 17.49 -7.97 -4.87
C PRO A 167 16.04 -7.53 -4.71
N GLY A 168 15.40 -7.91 -3.59
CA GLY A 168 14.06 -7.46 -3.24
C GLY A 168 14.10 -6.33 -2.23
N GLU A 169 13.49 -5.19 -2.54
CA GLU A 169 13.44 -4.01 -1.69
C GLU A 169 12.22 -3.14 -2.03
N SER A 170 11.67 -2.42 -1.05
CA SER A 170 10.60 -1.46 -1.33
C SER A 170 11.16 -0.22 -2.00
N VAL A 171 10.33 0.46 -2.79
CA VAL A 171 10.68 1.72 -3.44
C VAL A 171 10.96 2.83 -2.43
N ASP A 172 10.31 2.77 -1.27
CA ASP A 172 10.55 3.68 -0.15
C ASP A 172 12.03 3.67 0.21
N TYR A 173 12.59 2.52 0.58
CA TYR A 173 14.00 2.38 0.95
C TYR A 173 14.96 2.54 -0.22
N ALA A 174 14.67 1.87 -1.34
CA ALA A 174 15.59 1.81 -2.48
C ALA A 174 15.78 3.18 -3.15
N VAL A 175 14.78 4.05 -3.07
CA VAL A 175 14.76 5.33 -3.79
C VAL A 175 14.27 6.48 -2.92
N MET A 176 13.05 6.42 -2.40
CA MET A 176 12.38 7.62 -1.86
C MET A 176 13.09 8.19 -0.62
N GLU A 177 13.63 7.37 0.28
CA GLU A 177 14.32 7.84 1.48
C GLU A 177 15.68 8.50 1.20
N VAL A 178 16.34 8.08 0.12
CA VAL A 178 17.74 8.43 -0.17
C VAL A 178 17.89 9.39 -1.35
N ALA A 179 16.86 9.50 -2.19
CA ALA A 179 16.88 10.36 -3.35
C ALA A 179 16.75 11.84 -2.98
N LYS A 180 17.37 12.69 -3.80
CA LYS A 180 17.18 14.14 -3.74
C LYS A 180 15.98 14.56 -4.57
N GLY A 181 15.37 15.67 -4.20
CA GLY A 181 14.27 16.26 -4.98
C GLY A 181 12.93 15.55 -4.79
N VAL A 182 12.74 14.87 -3.66
CA VAL A 182 11.47 14.26 -3.29
C VAL A 182 10.49 15.35 -2.80
N ALA A 183 9.24 15.25 -3.22
CA ALA A 183 8.16 16.13 -2.81
C ALA A 183 6.97 15.34 -2.27
N VAL A 184 6.21 15.95 -1.37
CA VAL A 184 4.98 15.39 -0.82
C VAL A 184 3.80 16.31 -1.14
N VAL A 185 2.74 15.72 -1.69
CA VAL A 185 1.45 16.38 -1.90
C VAL A 185 0.50 15.96 -0.77
N PRO A 186 0.03 16.87 0.08
CA PRO A 186 -0.98 16.56 1.09
C PRO A 186 -2.27 16.08 0.43
N LEU A 187 -2.85 15.00 0.95
CA LEU A 187 -4.01 14.36 0.36
C LEU A 187 -5.07 14.03 1.41
N SER A 188 -6.24 14.68 1.30
CA SER A 188 -7.42 14.40 2.12
C SER A 188 -8.50 13.68 1.30
N ALA A 189 -8.17 12.45 0.86
CA ALA A 189 -9.02 11.67 -0.03
C ALA A 189 -9.86 10.58 0.67
N GLY A 190 -9.94 10.61 2.01
CA GLY A 190 -10.56 9.54 2.81
C GLY A 190 -9.89 8.19 2.54
N TRP A 191 -8.56 8.21 2.64
CA TRP A 191 -7.67 7.09 2.38
C TRP A 191 -7.63 6.12 3.56
N SER A 192 -7.50 4.83 3.27
CA SER A 192 -7.16 3.78 4.22
C SER A 192 -6.36 2.70 3.50
N ASP A 193 -5.30 2.22 4.13
CA ASP A 193 -4.46 1.12 3.63
C ASP A 193 -5.11 -0.27 3.81
N ILE A 194 -6.28 -0.35 4.46
CA ILE A 194 -6.96 -1.61 4.79
C ILE A 194 -6.03 -2.61 5.51
N GLY A 195 -5.00 -2.13 6.20
CA GLY A 195 -3.99 -2.98 6.84
C GLY A 195 -4.51 -3.77 8.04
N SER A 196 -5.74 -3.50 8.49
CA SER A 196 -6.38 -4.17 9.62
C SER A 196 -7.90 -4.31 9.43
N TRP A 197 -8.49 -5.27 10.17
CA TRP A 197 -9.94 -5.40 10.25
C TRP A 197 -10.60 -4.16 10.86
N GLN A 198 -9.91 -3.44 11.75
CA GLN A 198 -10.37 -2.16 12.27
C GLN A 198 -10.49 -1.10 11.16
N SER A 199 -9.54 -1.06 10.23
CA SER A 199 -9.57 -0.16 9.09
C SER A 199 -10.80 -0.43 8.21
N LEU A 200 -11.15 -1.70 8.00
CA LEU A 200 -12.37 -2.11 7.29
C LEU A 200 -13.64 -1.66 8.00
N TRP A 201 -13.72 -1.82 9.33
CA TRP A 201 -14.85 -1.36 10.11
C TRP A 201 -15.04 0.17 9.99
N THR A 202 -13.95 0.94 10.01
CA THR A 202 -13.99 2.41 9.92
C THR A 202 -14.60 2.89 8.60
N VAL A 203 -14.21 2.30 7.47
CA VAL A 203 -14.60 2.79 6.13
C VAL A 203 -15.94 2.26 5.61
N ARG A 204 -16.56 1.31 6.31
CA ARG A 204 -17.84 0.71 5.93
C ARG A 204 -19.02 1.39 6.62
N ASP A 205 -20.16 1.33 5.94
CA ASP A 205 -21.45 1.72 6.50
C ASP A 205 -21.79 0.85 7.71
N LYS A 206 -22.31 1.49 8.75
CA LYS A 206 -22.62 0.88 10.04
C LYS A 206 -24.13 0.88 10.27
N ASP A 207 -24.62 -0.10 11.02
CA ASP A 207 -25.99 -0.10 11.54
C ASP A 207 -26.15 0.83 12.76
N SER A 208 -27.32 0.79 13.40
CA SER A 208 -27.63 1.60 14.58
C SER A 208 -26.77 1.31 15.80
N ASP A 209 -26.21 0.10 15.89
CA ASP A 209 -25.37 -0.37 17.00
C ASP A 209 -23.88 -0.33 16.64
N LEU A 210 -23.54 0.39 15.57
CA LEU A 210 -22.19 0.55 15.04
C LEU A 210 -21.56 -0.77 14.55
N ASN A 211 -22.37 -1.76 14.16
CA ASN A 211 -21.88 -2.97 13.55
C ASN A 211 -21.73 -2.83 12.03
N VAL A 212 -20.77 -3.56 11.48
CA VAL A 212 -20.58 -3.73 10.05
C VAL A 212 -20.76 -5.22 9.74
N SER A 213 -21.67 -5.54 8.82
CA SER A 213 -21.89 -6.90 8.36
C SER A 213 -21.72 -7.06 6.85
N LYS A 214 -21.33 -8.27 6.43
CA LYS A 214 -21.35 -8.70 5.04
C LYS A 214 -21.78 -10.17 4.99
N GLY A 215 -22.80 -10.48 4.20
CA GLY A 215 -23.35 -11.83 4.07
C GLY A 215 -24.50 -12.11 5.03
N ASP A 216 -24.70 -13.39 5.37
CA ASP A 216 -25.79 -13.84 6.24
C ASP A 216 -25.36 -13.72 7.71
N VAL A 217 -25.72 -12.59 8.33
CA VAL A 217 -25.30 -12.22 9.69
C VAL A 217 -26.49 -11.77 10.52
N ILE A 218 -26.58 -12.28 11.75
CA ILE A 218 -27.56 -11.84 12.75
C ILE A 218 -26.83 -11.36 14.00
N PHE A 219 -27.17 -10.17 14.46
CA PHE A 219 -26.72 -9.60 15.72
C PHE A 219 -27.83 -9.67 16.76
N GLU A 220 -27.46 -9.98 18.00
CA GLU A 220 -28.34 -9.89 19.17
C GLU A 220 -27.53 -9.28 20.31
N ASN A 221 -27.91 -8.08 20.80
CA ASN A 221 -27.15 -7.35 21.83
C ASN A 221 -25.64 -7.27 21.52
N THR A 222 -25.29 -6.89 20.29
CA THR A 222 -23.91 -6.78 19.82
C THR A 222 -23.67 -5.38 19.29
N SER A 223 -22.51 -4.77 19.61
CA SER A 223 -22.18 -3.43 19.16
C SER A 223 -20.72 -3.30 18.71
N ASN A 224 -20.41 -2.26 17.94
CA ASN A 224 -19.05 -1.91 17.51
C ASN A 224 -18.27 -3.06 16.84
N SER A 225 -18.96 -3.98 16.17
CA SER A 225 -18.37 -5.24 15.69
C SER A 225 -18.33 -5.34 14.16
N LEU A 226 -17.39 -6.12 13.62
CA LEU A 226 -17.26 -6.41 12.19
C LEU A 226 -17.48 -7.90 11.96
N VAL A 227 -18.50 -8.27 11.18
CA VAL A 227 -18.81 -9.69 10.91
C VAL A 227 -18.98 -9.95 9.42
N PHE A 228 -18.09 -10.77 8.85
CA PHE A 228 -18.17 -11.24 7.48
C PHE A 228 -18.52 -12.73 7.46
N ALA A 229 -19.55 -13.07 6.70
CA ALA A 229 -20.03 -14.43 6.49
C ALA A 229 -20.05 -14.72 4.98
N GLU A 230 -19.18 -15.58 4.49
CA GLU A 230 -19.14 -15.91 3.07
C GLU A 230 -20.03 -17.11 2.71
N ASN A 231 -20.12 -18.12 3.58
CA ASN A 231 -20.73 -19.41 3.23
C ASN A 231 -21.86 -19.86 4.14
N ARG A 232 -21.89 -19.42 5.41
CA ARG A 232 -22.90 -19.85 6.38
C ARG A 232 -23.36 -18.70 7.26
N LEU A 233 -24.55 -18.85 7.86
CA LEU A 233 -25.07 -17.92 8.86
C LEU A 233 -24.06 -17.76 10.01
N VAL A 234 -23.72 -16.51 10.32
CA VAL A 234 -22.95 -16.15 11.52
C VAL A 234 -23.84 -15.33 12.45
N THR A 235 -23.99 -15.82 13.68
CA THR A 235 -24.75 -15.12 14.71
C THR A 235 -23.82 -14.65 15.83
N VAL A 236 -23.89 -13.38 16.21
CA VAL A 236 -23.11 -12.82 17.31
C VAL A 236 -24.05 -12.30 18.37
N VAL A 237 -23.83 -12.75 19.61
CA VAL A 237 -24.74 -12.51 20.73
C VAL A 237 -23.97 -11.98 21.93
N GLY A 238 -24.33 -10.80 22.43
CA GLY A 238 -23.80 -10.25 23.69
C GLY A 238 -22.33 -9.84 23.66
N LEU A 239 -21.75 -9.62 22.47
CA LEU A 239 -20.35 -9.24 22.31
C LEU A 239 -20.22 -7.78 21.87
N GLU A 240 -19.11 -7.15 22.24
CA GLU A 240 -18.77 -5.80 21.80
C GLU A 240 -17.35 -5.80 21.24
N GLU A 241 -17.11 -4.97 20.24
CA GLU A 241 -15.77 -4.79 19.65
C GLU A 241 -15.13 -6.10 19.18
N VAL A 242 -15.90 -6.95 18.48
CA VAL A 242 -15.38 -8.21 17.92
C VAL A 242 -15.29 -8.17 16.40
N VAL A 243 -14.29 -8.87 15.88
CA VAL A 243 -14.11 -9.18 14.47
C VAL A 243 -14.38 -10.66 14.28
N VAL A 244 -15.37 -10.99 13.47
CA VAL A 244 -15.66 -12.36 13.05
C VAL A 244 -15.58 -12.44 11.53
N VAL A 245 -14.73 -13.31 11.01
CA VAL A 245 -14.56 -13.51 9.57
C VAL A 245 -14.69 -15.00 9.29
N GLU A 246 -15.78 -15.38 8.64
CA GLU A 246 -16.01 -16.73 8.15
C GLU A 246 -15.76 -16.78 6.65
N THR A 247 -14.82 -17.64 6.26
CA THR A 247 -14.55 -18.05 4.87
C THR A 247 -14.88 -19.54 4.72
N ALA A 248 -14.74 -20.07 3.52
CA ALA A 248 -15.07 -21.47 3.24
C ALA A 248 -14.23 -22.46 4.07
N ASP A 249 -13.00 -22.07 4.40
CA ASP A 249 -11.96 -22.92 4.98
C ASP A 249 -11.55 -22.52 6.40
N ALA A 250 -11.90 -21.32 6.87
CA ALA A 250 -11.52 -20.84 8.19
C ALA A 250 -12.55 -19.90 8.82
N VAL A 251 -12.50 -19.81 10.15
CA VAL A 251 -13.21 -18.79 10.93
C VAL A 251 -12.19 -18.09 11.82
N LEU A 252 -12.09 -16.77 11.67
CA LEU A 252 -11.38 -15.91 12.60
C LEU A 252 -12.38 -15.28 13.55
N VAL A 253 -12.08 -15.35 14.85
CA VAL A 253 -12.75 -14.56 15.88
C VAL A 253 -11.67 -13.85 16.69
N ALA A 254 -11.73 -12.53 16.75
CA ALA A 254 -10.78 -11.73 17.50
C ALA A 254 -11.47 -10.54 18.16
N ALA A 255 -10.92 -10.07 19.28
CA ALA A 255 -11.20 -8.70 19.71
C ALA A 255 -10.68 -7.74 18.63
N ALA A 256 -11.43 -6.68 18.34
CA ALA A 256 -11.09 -5.72 17.28
C ALA A 256 -9.71 -5.07 17.51
N SER A 257 -9.38 -4.80 18.77
CA SER A 257 -8.07 -4.30 19.22
C SER A 257 -6.89 -5.25 18.99
N GLN A 258 -7.15 -6.55 18.78
CA GLN A 258 -6.14 -7.59 18.54
C GLN A 258 -6.13 -8.09 17.10
N SER A 259 -6.90 -7.45 16.21
CA SER A 259 -7.10 -7.89 14.83
C SER A 259 -5.82 -7.92 13.99
N GLN A 260 -4.77 -7.20 14.36
CA GLN A 260 -3.46 -7.26 13.69
C GLN A 260 -2.65 -8.54 14.00
N GLN A 261 -2.99 -9.28 15.07
CA GLN A 261 -2.31 -10.54 15.41
C GLN A 261 -2.57 -11.68 14.42
N VAL A 262 -3.43 -11.47 13.43
CA VAL A 262 -3.70 -12.44 12.36
C VAL A 262 -2.43 -12.87 11.64
N LYS A 263 -1.43 -11.99 11.48
CA LYS A 263 -0.13 -12.36 10.89
C LYS A 263 0.56 -13.49 11.65
N VAL A 264 0.54 -13.45 12.99
CA VAL A 264 1.11 -14.51 13.84
C VAL A 264 0.40 -15.85 13.61
N LEU A 265 -0.91 -15.82 13.33
CA LEU A 265 -1.66 -17.04 13.02
C LEU A 265 -1.31 -17.58 11.64
N VAL A 266 -1.17 -16.70 10.64
CA VAL A 266 -0.73 -17.08 9.28
C VAL A 266 0.64 -17.77 9.32
N ASP A 267 1.60 -17.19 10.04
CA ASP A 267 2.94 -17.77 10.21
C ASP A 267 2.87 -19.18 10.86
N ARG A 268 2.05 -19.34 11.91
CA ARG A 268 1.83 -20.65 12.56
C ARG A 268 1.17 -21.67 11.64
N LEU A 269 0.24 -21.24 10.78
CA LEU A 269 -0.38 -22.13 9.79
C LEU A 269 0.64 -22.60 8.76
N GLN A 270 1.52 -21.70 8.33
CA GLN A 270 2.64 -22.04 7.43
C GLN A 270 3.60 -23.04 8.08
N ASP A 271 4.04 -22.77 9.31
CA ASP A 271 4.96 -23.64 10.06
C ASP A 271 4.38 -25.03 10.34
N SER A 272 3.05 -25.12 10.45
CA SER A 272 2.34 -26.40 10.65
C SER A 272 1.98 -27.12 9.36
N GLY A 273 2.40 -26.61 8.20
CA GLY A 273 2.15 -27.22 6.89
C GLY A 273 0.68 -27.22 6.47
N ARG A 274 -0.13 -26.32 7.04
CA ARG A 274 -1.56 -26.17 6.76
C ARG A 274 -1.79 -25.35 5.50
N ALA A 275 -2.90 -25.55 4.79
CA ALA A 275 -3.12 -24.95 3.46
C ALA A 275 -4.03 -23.71 3.48
N GLU A 276 -4.67 -23.42 4.60
CA GLU A 276 -5.62 -22.32 4.80
C GLU A 276 -4.98 -20.93 4.64
N HIS A 277 -3.64 -20.84 4.69
CA HIS A 277 -2.90 -19.61 4.37
C HIS A 277 -2.62 -19.43 2.87
N LEU A 278 -2.81 -20.47 2.05
CA LEU A 278 -2.43 -20.51 0.62
C LEU A 278 -3.63 -20.43 -0.32
N LEU A 279 -4.79 -20.95 0.10
CA LEU A 279 -5.93 -21.19 -0.78
C LEU A 279 -7.22 -20.69 -0.13
N HIS A 280 -7.72 -19.52 -0.54
CA HIS A 280 -9.13 -19.24 -0.39
C HIS A 280 -9.91 -20.14 -1.35
N ARG A 281 -10.36 -21.29 -0.86
CA ARG A 281 -11.28 -22.16 -1.61
C ARG A 281 -12.58 -21.40 -1.81
N ARG A 282 -12.83 -20.94 -3.04
CA ARG A 282 -14.15 -20.43 -3.47
C ARG A 282 -15.10 -21.58 -3.76
#